data_AF-A0A7C3U2C3-F1
#
_entry.id   AF-A0A7C3U2C3-F1
#
_cell.length_a   1.000
_cell.length_b   1.000
_cell.length_c   1.000
_cell.angle_alpha   90.00
_cell.angle_beta   90.00
_cell.angle_gamma   90.00
#
_symmetry.space_group_name_H-M   'P 1'
#
loop_
_entity.id
_entity.type
_entity.pdbx_description
1 polymer ?
#
loop_
_entity_poly.entity_id
_entity_poly.type
_entity_poly.pdbx_seq_one_letter_code
_entity_poly.pdbx_strand_id
1 'polypeptide(L)'
;LTPQCLAQNICKLTVEQMESFFNGVVRLIVDLGLLRGNLTVALDGSKLPTTPKYEGRGCLKVEKEVKEKGTGKVVKVVKYVFGWKVLVLIEVRTRLPLAAKVVKIEEYEGQWLVPLLKQAQANLGDKGRIVKIVVDRGYLDGEDLWRVHQMGIIFVIVAKSGMAVREDAKALAREG
;
A
#
# COMPACT_ATOMS: atom_id res chain seq x y z
N LEU A 1 -30.60 5.09 -10.10
CA LEU A 1 -29.64 3.98 -10.23
C LEU A 1 -29.75 3.11 -8.98
N THR A 2 -29.92 1.78 -9.07
CA THR A 2 -29.96 0.93 -7.87
C THR A 2 -28.56 0.43 -7.51
N PRO A 3 -28.26 0.12 -6.23
CA PRO A 3 -26.99 -0.49 -5.83
C PRO A 3 -26.69 -1.78 -6.60
N GLN A 4 -27.73 -2.57 -6.90
CA GLN A 4 -27.60 -3.80 -7.68
C GLN A 4 -27.20 -3.54 -9.13
N CYS A 5 -27.80 -2.53 -9.77
CA CYS A 5 -27.43 -2.12 -11.12
C CYS A 5 -25.99 -1.59 -11.17
N LEU A 6 -25.55 -0.88 -10.12
CA LEU A 6 -24.16 -0.44 -10.00
C LEU A 6 -23.20 -1.63 -9.89
N ALA A 7 -23.47 -2.58 -8.99
CA ALA A 7 -22.64 -3.76 -8.81
C ALA A 7 -22.51 -4.60 -10.10
N GLN A 8 -23.63 -4.84 -10.77
CA GLN A 8 -23.67 -5.60 -12.02
C GLN A 8 -22.84 -4.96 -13.15
N ASN A 9 -22.66 -3.64 -13.14
CA ASN A 9 -21.87 -2.95 -14.15
C ASN A 9 -20.41 -2.76 -13.73
N ILE A 10 -20.12 -2.51 -12.45
CA ILE A 10 -18.74 -2.44 -11.94
C ILE A 10 -18.02 -3.77 -12.14
N CYS A 11 -18.69 -4.91 -11.94
CA CYS A 11 -18.09 -6.23 -12.15
C CYS A 11 -17.73 -6.55 -13.62
N LYS A 12 -18.16 -5.73 -14.59
CA LYS A 12 -17.80 -5.90 -16.00
C LYS A 12 -16.50 -5.17 -16.38
N LEU A 13 -16.02 -4.28 -15.52
CA LEU A 13 -14.79 -3.53 -15.75
C LEU A 13 -13.59 -4.46 -15.57
N THR A 14 -12.61 -4.34 -16.48
CA THR A 14 -11.29 -4.93 -16.23
C THR A 14 -10.59 -4.20 -15.08
N VAL A 15 -9.51 -4.78 -14.56
CA VAL A 15 -8.70 -4.15 -13.51
C VAL A 15 -8.15 -2.80 -14.00
N GLU A 16 -7.71 -2.72 -15.24
CA GLU A 16 -7.17 -1.50 -15.87
C GLU A 16 -8.25 -0.43 -16.03
N GLN A 17 -9.46 -0.83 -16.42
CA GLN A 17 -10.60 0.09 -16.51
C GLN A 17 -11.00 0.61 -15.14
N MET A 18 -10.97 -0.24 -14.11
CA MET A 18 -11.26 0.14 -12.74
C MET A 18 -10.20 1.12 -12.19
N GLU A 19 -8.92 0.87 -12.47
CA GLU A 19 -7.82 1.79 -12.12
C GLU A 19 -7.96 3.14 -12.84
N SER A 20 -8.31 3.12 -14.13
CA SER A 20 -8.55 4.34 -14.92
C SER A 20 -9.71 5.16 -14.36
N PHE A 21 -10.83 4.49 -14.05
CA PHE A 21 -11.99 5.13 -13.40
C PHE A 21 -11.60 5.74 -12.05
N PHE A 22 -10.89 4.98 -11.20
CA PHE A 22 -10.42 5.47 -9.91
C PHE A 22 -9.56 6.73 -10.08
N ASN A 23 -8.59 6.72 -10.99
CA ASN A 23 -7.74 7.88 -11.27
C ASN A 23 -8.57 9.10 -11.74
N GLY A 24 -9.59 8.88 -12.57
CA GLY A 24 -10.52 9.93 -12.99
C GLY A 24 -11.26 10.56 -11.81
N VAL A 25 -11.76 9.75 -10.88
CA VAL A 25 -12.43 10.24 -9.66
C VAL A 25 -11.47 11.06 -8.79
N VAL A 26 -10.22 10.61 -8.61
CA VAL A 26 -9.22 11.38 -7.85
C VAL A 26 -8.97 12.74 -8.50
N ARG A 27 -8.80 12.81 -9.83
CA ARG A 27 -8.62 14.09 -10.52
C ARG A 27 -9.79 15.05 -10.32
N LEU A 28 -11.03 14.54 -10.36
CA LEU A 28 -12.21 15.36 -10.04
C LEU A 28 -12.17 15.90 -8.61
N ILE A 29 -11.75 15.10 -7.63
CA ILE A 29 -11.58 15.53 -6.24
C ILE A 29 -10.51 16.64 -6.12
N VAL A 30 -9.40 16.50 -6.85
CA VAL A 30 -8.33 17.50 -6.93
C VAL A 30 -8.85 18.80 -7.57
N ASP A 31 -9.65 18.69 -8.64
CA ASP A 31 -10.26 19.83 -9.32
C ASP A 31 -11.21 20.61 -8.41
N LEU A 32 -12.02 19.91 -7.62
CA LEU A 32 -12.87 20.49 -6.56
C LEU A 32 -12.07 21.15 -5.44
N GLY A 33 -10.76 20.92 -5.37
CA GLY A 33 -9.85 21.59 -4.47
C GLY A 33 -9.70 20.97 -3.09
N LEU A 34 -10.12 19.73 -2.95
CA LEU A 34 -9.98 18.97 -1.70
C LEU A 34 -8.55 18.48 -1.45
N LEU A 35 -7.72 18.43 -2.50
CA LEU A 35 -6.35 17.95 -2.46
C LEU A 35 -5.43 18.96 -3.17
N ARG A 36 -4.75 19.82 -2.40
CA ARG A 36 -3.91 20.90 -2.92
C ARG A 36 -2.68 21.16 -2.05
N GLY A 37 -1.67 21.83 -2.62
CA GLY A 37 -0.48 22.29 -1.90
C GLY A 37 0.51 21.16 -1.59
N ASN A 38 1.11 21.17 -0.40
CA ASN A 38 2.07 20.16 0.03
C ASN A 38 1.37 19.03 0.80
N LEU A 39 1.44 17.80 0.28
CA LEU A 39 0.73 16.65 0.82
C LEU A 39 1.68 15.73 1.61
N THR A 40 1.18 15.23 2.74
CA THR A 40 1.75 14.07 3.43
C THR A 40 0.87 12.87 3.14
N VAL A 41 1.47 11.79 2.66
CA VAL A 41 0.74 10.59 2.24
C VAL A 41 1.15 9.37 3.05
N ALA A 42 0.26 8.38 3.11
CA ALA A 42 0.55 7.07 3.67
C ALA A 42 0.29 6.00 2.60
N LEU A 43 1.16 5.01 2.50
CA LEU A 43 0.96 3.83 1.65
C LEU A 43 0.84 2.60 2.54
N ASP A 44 -0.21 1.83 2.32
CA ASP A 44 -0.43 0.55 2.99
C ASP A 44 -1.08 -0.47 2.04
N GLY A 45 -0.82 -1.75 2.33
CA GLY A 45 -1.30 -2.89 1.58
C GLY A 45 -2.26 -3.76 2.40
N SER A 46 -3.43 -4.03 1.86
CA SER A 46 -4.42 -4.91 2.49
C SER A 46 -4.64 -6.17 1.65
N LYS A 47 -4.43 -7.34 2.28
CA LYS A 47 -4.68 -8.63 1.64
C LYS A 47 -6.18 -8.84 1.43
N LEU A 48 -6.54 -9.38 0.28
CA LEU A 48 -7.88 -9.85 -0.08
C LEU A 48 -7.83 -11.36 -0.33
N PRO A 49 -7.94 -12.19 0.72
CA PRO A 49 -7.92 -13.64 0.59
C PRO A 49 -9.15 -14.14 -0.16
N THR A 50 -8.95 -15.12 -1.04
CA THR A 50 -10.02 -15.76 -1.79
C THR A 50 -9.89 -17.28 -1.75
N THR A 51 -10.82 -17.97 -2.42
CA THR A 51 -10.75 -19.42 -2.61
C THR A 51 -9.83 -19.75 -3.80
N PRO A 52 -9.27 -20.96 -3.86
CA PRO A 52 -8.50 -21.40 -5.02
C PRO A 52 -9.32 -21.53 -6.32
N LYS A 53 -10.64 -21.27 -6.31
CA LYS A 53 -11.51 -21.40 -7.47
C LYS A 53 -11.53 -20.17 -8.38
N TYR A 54 -11.09 -19.00 -7.88
CA TYR A 54 -11.11 -17.76 -8.66
C TYR A 54 -10.08 -17.82 -9.79
N GLU A 55 -10.36 -17.28 -10.98
CA GLU A 55 -9.35 -17.21 -12.03
C GLU A 55 -8.34 -16.08 -11.75
N GLY A 56 -7.09 -16.23 -12.20
CA GLY A 56 -6.06 -15.18 -12.09
C GLY A 56 -5.51 -14.87 -10.68
N ARG A 57 -5.98 -15.57 -9.63
CA ARG A 57 -5.51 -15.35 -8.25
C ARG A 57 -4.02 -15.61 -8.09
N GLY A 58 -3.45 -14.91 -7.12
CA GLY A 58 -2.17 -15.24 -6.54
C GLY A 58 -2.21 -16.40 -5.55
N CYS A 59 -1.03 -16.88 -5.13
CA CYS A 59 -0.83 -17.92 -4.14
C CYS A 59 0.38 -17.61 -3.24
N LEU A 60 0.10 -17.25 -1.99
CA LEU A 60 1.11 -16.99 -0.96
C LEU A 60 1.30 -18.23 -0.08
N LYS A 61 2.54 -18.74 -0.03
CA LYS A 61 2.98 -19.75 0.96
C LYS A 61 3.25 -19.06 2.30
N VAL A 62 2.57 -19.48 3.36
CA VAL A 62 2.72 -18.95 4.72
C VAL A 62 3.14 -20.08 5.65
N GLU A 63 4.29 -19.93 6.28
CA GLU A 63 4.73 -20.84 7.35
C GLU A 63 4.17 -20.35 8.68
N LYS A 64 3.51 -21.24 9.41
CA LYS A 64 3.00 -20.96 10.75
C LYS A 64 3.51 -21.99 11.74
N GLU A 65 3.94 -21.49 12.89
CA GLU A 65 4.20 -22.32 14.05
C GLU A 65 2.88 -22.57 14.78
N VAL A 66 2.52 -23.84 14.92
CA VAL A 66 1.33 -24.27 15.65
C VAL A 66 1.74 -25.24 16.75
N LYS A 67 1.05 -25.16 17.89
CA LYS A 67 1.22 -26.15 18.97
C LYS A 67 0.44 -27.40 18.61
N GLU A 68 1.13 -28.53 18.56
CA GLU A 68 0.52 -29.84 18.35
C GLU A 68 -0.40 -30.18 19.53
N LYS A 69 -1.64 -30.56 19.24
CA LYS A 69 -2.60 -30.99 20.27
C LYS A 69 -2.11 -32.30 20.89
N GLY A 70 -1.99 -32.35 22.21
CA GLY A 70 -1.61 -33.53 22.98
C GLY A 70 -0.15 -33.56 23.45
N THR A 71 0.80 -33.07 22.65
CA THR A 71 2.24 -33.04 23.01
C THR A 71 2.74 -31.65 23.40
N GLY A 72 2.04 -30.58 22.95
CA GLY A 72 2.45 -29.20 23.18
C GLY A 72 3.67 -28.74 22.37
N LYS A 73 4.23 -29.61 21.51
CA LYS A 73 5.38 -29.29 20.66
C LYS A 73 5.01 -28.24 19.61
N VAL A 74 5.90 -27.29 19.38
CA VAL A 74 5.76 -26.30 18.32
C VAL A 74 6.22 -26.94 17.01
N VAL A 75 5.31 -27.07 16.04
CA VAL A 75 5.57 -27.62 14.71
C VAL A 75 5.33 -26.55 13.65
N LYS A 76 6.15 -26.57 12.59
CA LYS A 76 5.98 -25.69 11.43
C LYS A 76 5.01 -26.31 10.44
N VAL A 77 3.91 -25.63 10.17
CA VAL A 77 2.91 -26.02 9.18
C VAL A 77 2.89 -25.01 8.05
N VAL A 78 2.90 -25.51 6.82
CA VAL A 78 2.77 -24.70 5.61
C VAL A 78 1.28 -24.52 5.30
N LYS A 79 0.83 -23.28 5.15
CA LYS A 79 -0.50 -22.93 4.68
C LYS A 79 -0.41 -22.12 3.39
N TYR A 80 -1.28 -22.39 2.45
CA TYR A 80 -1.44 -21.57 1.25
C TYR A 80 -2.59 -20.58 1.41
N VAL A 81 -2.36 -19.33 1.03
CA VAL A 81 -3.37 -18.26 1.00
C VAL A 81 -3.49 -17.78 -0.43
N PHE A 82 -4.69 -17.90 -0.99
CA PHE A 82 -4.98 -17.48 -2.36
C PHE A 82 -5.58 -16.07 -2.37
N GLY A 83 -5.41 -15.35 -3.47
CA GLY A 83 -6.13 -14.09 -3.70
C GLY A 83 -5.24 -12.96 -4.20
N TRP A 84 -5.57 -11.75 -3.76
CA TRP A 84 -4.92 -10.52 -4.16
C TRP A 84 -4.58 -9.67 -2.93
N LYS A 85 -4.07 -8.48 -3.19
CA LYS A 85 -4.01 -7.38 -2.25
C LYS A 85 -4.27 -6.06 -2.96
N VAL A 86 -4.79 -5.11 -2.21
CA VAL A 86 -4.99 -3.74 -2.65
C VAL A 86 -3.97 -2.89 -1.94
N LEU A 87 -3.18 -2.17 -2.72
CA LEU A 87 -2.25 -1.16 -2.25
C LEU A 87 -2.92 0.20 -2.43
N VAL A 88 -2.98 1.02 -1.39
CA VAL A 88 -3.62 2.34 -1.45
C VAL A 88 -2.69 3.40 -0.89
N LEU A 89 -2.45 4.44 -1.69
CA LEU A 89 -1.82 5.66 -1.24
C LEU A 89 -2.91 6.68 -0.87
N ILE A 90 -2.94 7.12 0.38
CA ILE A 90 -3.91 8.10 0.89
C ILE A 90 -3.22 9.39 1.32
N GLU A 91 -3.89 10.53 1.19
CA GLU A 91 -3.48 11.76 1.86
C GLU A 91 -3.88 11.69 3.34
N VAL A 92 -2.93 11.94 4.25
CA VAL A 92 -3.08 11.62 5.68
C VAL A 92 -4.18 12.45 6.35
N ARG A 93 -4.32 13.74 6.02
CA ARG A 93 -5.25 14.65 6.71
C ARG A 93 -6.70 14.39 6.32
N THR A 94 -6.96 14.30 5.03
CA THR A 94 -8.30 14.13 4.43
C THR A 94 -8.71 12.66 4.35
N ARG A 95 -7.73 11.74 4.43
CA ARG A 95 -7.91 10.29 4.21
C ARG A 95 -8.44 9.94 2.82
N LEU A 96 -8.36 10.89 1.88
CA LEU A 96 -8.78 10.67 0.50
C LEU A 96 -7.70 9.88 -0.25
N PRO A 97 -8.09 8.90 -1.07
CA PRO A 97 -7.14 8.09 -1.80
C PRO A 97 -6.61 8.86 -3.02
N LEU A 98 -5.32 8.69 -3.31
CA LEU A 98 -4.60 9.38 -4.38
C LEU A 98 -4.18 8.43 -5.51
N ALA A 99 -3.82 7.20 -5.15
CA ALA A 99 -3.44 6.14 -6.06
C ALA A 99 -3.80 4.78 -5.44
N ALA A 100 -4.10 3.81 -6.28
CA ALA A 100 -4.36 2.45 -5.84
C ALA A 100 -3.91 1.44 -6.90
N LYS A 101 -3.53 0.24 -6.45
CA LYS A 101 -3.17 -0.89 -7.30
C LYS A 101 -3.71 -2.19 -6.72
N VAL A 102 -4.26 -3.05 -7.56
CA VAL A 102 -4.58 -4.44 -7.20
C VAL A 102 -3.49 -5.35 -7.76
N VAL A 103 -2.89 -6.16 -6.89
CA VAL A 103 -1.80 -7.07 -7.26
C VAL A 103 -2.03 -8.46 -6.67
N LYS A 104 -1.28 -9.46 -7.14
CA LYS A 104 -1.39 -10.82 -6.60
C LYS A 104 -0.92 -10.86 -5.14
N ILE A 105 -1.49 -11.77 -4.34
CA ILE A 105 -1.28 -11.78 -2.89
C ILE A 105 0.18 -12.05 -2.47
N GLU A 106 0.94 -12.78 -3.28
CA GLU A 106 2.35 -13.11 -3.10
C GLU A 106 3.32 -12.04 -3.59
N GLU A 107 2.83 -11.06 -4.35
CA GLU A 107 3.67 -10.05 -4.97
C GLU A 107 4.42 -9.22 -3.91
N TYR A 108 5.63 -8.74 -4.17
CA TYR A 108 6.30 -7.88 -3.19
C TYR A 108 5.70 -6.46 -3.22
N GLU A 109 5.36 -5.89 -2.08
CA GLU A 109 4.67 -4.57 -2.02
C GLU A 109 5.65 -3.41 -2.24
N GLY A 110 6.91 -3.56 -1.81
CA GLY A 110 7.94 -2.54 -1.93
C GLY A 110 8.10 -1.99 -3.35
N GLN A 111 8.04 -2.88 -4.36
CA GLN A 111 8.20 -2.49 -5.78
C GLN A 111 7.13 -1.49 -6.26
N TRP A 112 6.02 -1.33 -5.53
CA TRP A 112 4.93 -0.42 -5.87
C TRP A 112 5.03 0.95 -5.19
N LEU A 113 6.03 1.18 -4.32
CA LEU A 113 6.27 2.46 -3.67
C LEU A 113 6.40 3.59 -4.69
N VAL A 114 7.38 3.48 -5.58
CA VAL A 114 7.68 4.49 -6.60
C VAL A 114 6.57 4.59 -7.66
N PRO A 115 6.04 3.48 -8.23
CA PRO A 115 4.91 3.53 -9.15
C PRO A 115 3.67 4.25 -8.60
N LEU A 116 3.26 3.94 -7.35
CA LEU A 116 2.07 4.58 -6.75
C LEU A 116 2.31 6.06 -6.44
N LEU A 117 3.52 6.44 -6.03
CA LEU A 117 3.89 7.85 -5.89
C LEU A 117 3.80 8.60 -7.22
N LYS A 118 4.29 8.02 -8.32
CA LYS A 118 4.19 8.62 -9.65
C LYS A 118 2.75 8.75 -10.11
N GLN A 119 1.94 7.70 -9.93
CA GLN A 119 0.51 7.71 -10.25
C GLN A 119 -0.22 8.82 -9.47
N ALA A 120 0.07 8.94 -8.17
CA ALA A 120 -0.53 9.96 -7.33
C ALA A 120 -0.12 11.38 -7.72
N GLN A 121 1.16 11.62 -8.01
CA GLN A 121 1.61 12.92 -8.53
C GLN A 121 0.94 13.25 -9.87
N ALA A 122 0.77 12.27 -10.76
CA ALA A 122 0.05 12.46 -12.02
C ALA A 122 -1.45 12.78 -11.81
N ASN A 123 -2.08 12.22 -10.77
CA ASN A 123 -3.45 12.54 -10.42
C ASN A 123 -3.59 13.93 -9.77
N LEU A 124 -2.58 14.40 -9.04
CA LEU A 124 -2.54 15.73 -8.44
C LEU A 124 -2.29 16.83 -9.48
N GLY A 125 -1.56 16.52 -10.55
CA GLY A 125 -1.17 17.50 -11.56
C GLY A 125 -0.33 18.63 -10.95
N ASP A 126 -0.66 19.87 -11.32
CA ASP A 126 -0.03 21.09 -10.82
C ASP A 126 -0.65 21.62 -9.51
N LYS A 127 -1.76 21.01 -9.06
CA LYS A 127 -2.56 21.52 -7.93
C LYS A 127 -2.03 21.09 -6.58
N GLY A 128 -1.24 20.01 -6.53
CA GLY A 128 -0.65 19.50 -5.31
C GLY A 128 0.64 18.73 -5.57
N ARG A 129 1.49 18.65 -4.54
CA ARG A 129 2.76 17.95 -4.57
C ARG A 129 2.91 17.10 -3.33
N ILE A 130 3.19 15.81 -3.50
CA ILE A 130 3.60 14.96 -2.38
C ILE A 130 4.99 15.39 -1.92
N VAL A 131 5.13 15.75 -0.65
CA VAL A 131 6.41 16.16 -0.05
C VAL A 131 6.88 15.20 1.03
N LYS A 132 5.96 14.38 1.56
CA LYS A 132 6.26 13.42 2.63
C LYS A 132 5.45 12.14 2.44
N ILE A 133 6.07 10.99 2.63
CA ILE A 133 5.42 9.69 2.66
C ILE A 133 5.71 8.95 3.98
N VAL A 134 4.69 8.31 4.53
CA VAL A 134 4.78 7.41 5.67
C VAL A 134 4.49 5.99 5.18
N VAL A 135 5.41 5.07 5.46
CA VAL A 135 5.29 3.65 5.10
C VAL A 135 5.72 2.77 6.26
N ASP A 136 5.25 1.52 6.24
CA ASP A 136 5.79 0.49 7.10
C ASP A 136 7.11 -0.08 6.53
N ARG A 137 7.64 -1.11 7.19
CA ARG A 137 8.92 -1.73 6.79
C ARG A 137 8.79 -2.69 5.60
N GLY A 138 7.58 -3.00 5.15
CA GLY A 138 7.34 -3.77 3.93
C GLY A 138 7.79 -3.04 2.66
N TYR A 139 8.09 -1.74 2.78
CA TYR A 139 8.61 -0.87 1.73
C TYR A 139 10.07 -0.42 1.97
N LEU A 140 10.78 -1.06 2.90
CA LEU A 140 12.17 -0.74 3.22
C LEU A 140 13.13 -1.35 2.19
N ASP A 141 13.22 -0.72 1.03
CA ASP A 141 14.19 -1.05 -0.02
C ASP A 141 15.08 0.18 -0.33
N GLY A 142 16.40 0.01 -0.29
CA GLY A 142 17.34 1.12 -0.39
C GLY A 142 17.31 1.83 -1.75
N GLU A 143 17.10 1.08 -2.84
CA GLU A 143 17.04 1.63 -4.20
C GLU A 143 15.75 2.45 -4.39
N ASP A 144 14.63 1.93 -3.91
CA ASP A 144 13.35 2.64 -3.98
C ASP A 144 13.34 3.87 -3.07
N LEU A 145 13.91 3.79 -1.87
CA LEU A 145 14.02 4.95 -0.97
C LEU A 145 14.95 6.03 -1.53
N TRP A 146 16.03 5.64 -2.21
CA TRP A 146 16.87 6.59 -2.94
C TRP A 146 16.09 7.30 -4.04
N ARG A 147 15.28 6.57 -4.82
CA ARG A 147 14.39 7.17 -5.84
C ARG A 147 13.39 8.14 -5.22
N VAL A 148 12.77 7.79 -4.10
CA VAL A 148 11.85 8.68 -3.36
C VAL A 148 12.57 9.95 -2.92
N HIS A 149 13.81 9.84 -2.42
CA HIS A 149 14.63 11.00 -2.07
C HIS A 149 14.94 11.88 -3.29
N GLN A 150 15.31 11.28 -4.43
CA GLN A 150 15.57 12.00 -5.69
C GLN A 150 14.32 12.74 -6.22
N MET A 151 13.11 12.27 -5.88
CA MET A 151 11.85 12.98 -6.16
C MET A 151 11.63 14.21 -5.26
N GLY A 152 12.52 14.44 -4.28
CA GLY A 152 12.40 15.50 -3.28
C GLY A 152 11.34 15.21 -2.22
N ILE A 153 11.07 13.93 -1.95
CA ILE A 153 10.08 13.47 -0.98
C ILE A 153 10.79 12.95 0.27
N ILE A 154 10.36 13.42 1.43
CA ILE A 154 10.81 12.91 2.73
C ILE A 154 10.07 11.61 3.01
N PHE A 155 10.77 10.51 3.23
CA PHE A 155 10.15 9.26 3.67
C PHE A 155 10.30 9.07 5.19
N VAL A 156 9.26 8.51 5.81
CA VAL A 156 9.22 8.15 7.22
C VAL A 156 8.87 6.68 7.32
N ILE A 157 9.73 5.91 8.00
CA ILE A 157 9.57 4.46 8.18
C ILE A 157 9.46 4.16 9.67
N VAL A 158 8.45 3.39 10.06
CA VAL A 158 8.25 3.03 11.47
C VAL A 158 9.32 2.02 11.91
N ALA A 159 10.17 2.42 12.86
CA ALA A 159 11.23 1.57 13.41
C ALA A 159 10.71 0.56 14.45
N LYS A 160 11.12 -0.71 14.36
CA LYS A 160 10.80 -1.76 15.35
C LYS A 160 11.87 -1.83 16.45
N SER A 161 11.50 -2.39 17.60
CA SER A 161 12.45 -2.82 18.62
C SER A 161 13.55 -3.71 18.02
N GLY A 162 14.81 -3.43 18.37
CA GLY A 162 15.98 -4.19 17.93
C GLY A 162 16.66 -3.70 16.66
N MET A 163 16.16 -2.64 16.00
CA MET A 163 16.91 -2.00 14.90
C MET A 163 17.95 -1.04 15.47
N ALA A 164 19.20 -1.10 15.00
CA ALA A 164 20.28 -0.20 15.42
C ALA A 164 19.87 1.28 15.29
N VAL A 165 19.26 1.64 14.15
CA VAL A 165 18.76 3.01 13.90
C VAL A 165 17.77 3.51 14.96
N ARG A 166 17.02 2.62 15.62
CA ARG A 166 16.10 3.01 16.69
C ARG A 166 16.86 3.35 17.97
N GLU A 167 17.91 2.61 18.29
CA GLU A 167 18.74 2.90 19.46
C GLU A 167 19.58 4.15 19.24
N ASP A 168 20.13 4.34 18.03
CA ASP A 168 20.85 5.56 17.65
C ASP A 168 19.93 6.80 17.72
N ALA A 169 18.73 6.71 17.16
CA ALA A 169 17.75 7.80 17.23
C ALA A 169 17.33 8.13 18.67
N LYS A 170 17.19 7.12 19.54
CA LYS A 170 16.92 7.35 20.98
C LYS A 170 18.11 7.98 21.70
N ALA A 171 19.34 7.59 21.35
CA ALA A 171 20.53 8.18 21.94
C ALA A 171 20.62 9.67 21.58
N LEU A 172 20.47 10.00 20.29
CA LEU A 172 20.43 11.39 19.81
C LEU A 172 19.32 12.21 20.46
N ALA A 173 18.13 11.63 20.64
CA ALA A 173 17.01 12.32 21.30
C ALA A 173 17.20 12.57 22.81
N ARG A 174 18.19 11.94 23.45
CA ARG A 174 18.56 12.20 24.86
C ARG A 174 19.63 13.28 25.00
N GLU A 175 20.30 13.64 23.91
CA GLU A 175 21.40 14.61 23.88
C GLU A 175 20.93 16.04 23.55
N GLY A 176 19.69 16.21 23.07
CA GLY A 176 19.06 17.51 22.80
C GLY A 176 17.90 17.81 23.73
#